data_AF-A0A7S2CS16-F1
#
_entry.id   AF-A0A7S2CS16-F1
#
_cell.length_a   1.000
_cell.length_b   1.000
_cell.length_c   1.000
_cell.angle_alpha   90.00
_cell.angle_beta   90.00
_cell.angle_gamma   90.00
#
_symmetry.space_group_name_H-M   'P 1'
#
loop_
_entity.id
_entity.type
_entity.pdbx_description
1 polymer ?
#
loop_
_entity_poly.entity_id
_entity_poly.type
_entity_poly.pdbx_seq_one_letter_code
_entity_poly.pdbx_strand_id
1 'polypeptide(L)'
;RPPLFSAVKRQLRIRSIYESKLIEYDKDRHLGIFWVSCEAGTYIRTLCVHLGLLVGTGGHMQELRRVRSGALDEQKNMVTMHDVLDAQHHYDSTKDESYLRKVVMPLEVLLLNYKRLVVKDSAVNAICYGAKLMIPGLLRYADNIEVNDEVVMMTTKGEAIAVGIAQMTTSVMATCDHGEVAKIKRVIMERDTYPRRWGLGPMAQKKKSLVKEGKLDKHGKPNDATPKDYLNTMGLDKSGKSVPMETSGGAAEESPAKKEKKEKKEKKE
;
A
#
# COMPACT_ATOMS: atom_id res chain seq x y z
N ARG A 1 26.70 8.66 -14.87
CA ARG A 1 26.46 7.90 -16.13
C ARG A 1 26.81 6.44 -15.88
N PRO A 2 25.99 5.45 -16.30
CA PRO A 2 26.32 4.04 -16.14
C PRO A 2 27.65 3.65 -16.84
N PRO A 3 28.39 2.66 -16.30
CA PRO A 3 29.65 2.17 -16.87
C PRO A 3 29.43 1.48 -18.23
N LEU A 4 30.51 1.12 -18.91
CA LEU A 4 30.48 0.42 -20.22
C LEU A 4 29.66 -0.87 -20.16
N PHE A 5 29.92 -1.69 -19.14
CA PHE A 5 29.17 -2.92 -18.87
C PHE A 5 28.01 -2.62 -17.91
N SER A 6 26.84 -2.31 -18.45
CA SER A 6 25.63 -2.09 -17.67
C SER A 6 24.41 -2.68 -18.36
N ALA A 7 23.53 -3.33 -17.60
CA ALA A 7 22.26 -3.88 -18.11
C ALA A 7 21.21 -2.82 -18.48
N VAL A 8 21.53 -1.53 -18.33
CA VAL A 8 20.62 -0.40 -18.59
C VAL A 8 21.23 0.57 -19.58
N LYS A 9 20.39 1.30 -20.33
CA LYS A 9 20.84 2.32 -21.29
C LYS A 9 21.75 3.35 -20.63
N ARG A 10 22.94 3.55 -21.20
CA ARG A 10 23.97 4.49 -20.72
C ARG A 10 23.54 5.94 -21.00
N GLN A 11 22.81 6.52 -20.04
CA GLN A 11 22.39 7.93 -20.06
C GLN A 11 22.82 8.63 -18.76
N LEU A 12 22.90 9.96 -18.78
CA LEU A 12 23.09 10.72 -17.54
C LEU A 12 21.87 10.50 -16.65
N ARG A 13 22.11 10.24 -15.36
CA ARG A 13 21.07 10.04 -14.35
C ARG A 13 21.56 10.66 -13.06
N ILE A 14 20.65 11.31 -12.35
CA ILE A 14 20.90 11.87 -11.02
C ILE A 14 20.58 10.76 -10.01
N ARG A 15 21.49 10.56 -9.05
CA ARG A 15 21.35 9.59 -7.96
C ARG A 15 21.82 10.22 -6.67
N SER A 16 21.15 9.91 -5.59
CA SER A 16 21.45 10.48 -4.28
C SER A 16 22.38 9.56 -3.48
N ILE A 17 23.42 10.16 -2.89
CA ILE A 17 24.19 9.54 -1.80
C ILE A 17 23.63 10.15 -0.53
N TYR A 18 23.02 9.31 0.31
CA TYR A 18 22.40 9.75 1.55
C TYR A 18 23.46 9.99 2.62
N GLU A 19 24.47 9.13 2.67
CA GLU A 19 25.53 9.20 3.68
C GLU A 19 26.79 8.52 3.16
N SER A 20 27.97 9.03 3.53
CA SER A 20 29.26 8.42 3.24
C SER A 20 30.21 8.62 4.40
N LYS A 21 30.95 7.57 4.77
CA LYS A 21 31.87 7.53 5.91
C LYS A 21 33.15 6.83 5.49
N LEU A 22 34.29 7.52 5.59
CA LEU A 22 35.59 6.87 5.46
C LEU A 22 35.85 6.08 6.75
N ILE A 23 36.15 4.79 6.62
CA ILE A 23 36.44 3.90 7.75
C ILE A 23 37.94 3.87 7.98
N GLU A 24 38.71 3.61 6.93
CA GLU A 24 40.16 3.44 7.01
C GLU A 24 40.81 3.89 5.70
N TYR A 25 42.03 4.43 5.80
CA TYR A 25 42.86 4.74 4.64
C TYR A 25 44.31 4.36 4.91
N ASP A 26 44.80 3.38 4.17
CA ASP A 26 46.20 2.95 4.16
C ASP A 26 46.92 3.72 3.04
N LYS A 27 47.84 4.61 3.45
CA LYS A 27 48.62 5.45 2.53
C LYS A 27 49.66 4.66 1.76
N ASP A 28 50.25 3.63 2.36
CA ASP A 28 51.35 2.86 1.77
C ASP A 28 50.82 1.90 0.70
N ARG A 29 49.62 1.34 0.92
CA ARG A 29 48.92 0.50 -0.06
C ARG A 29 48.02 1.28 -1.01
N HIS A 30 47.80 2.57 -0.76
CA HIS A 30 46.85 3.41 -1.48
C HIS A 30 45.42 2.86 -1.46
N LEU A 31 45.01 2.27 -0.34
CA LEU A 31 43.69 1.61 -0.19
C LEU A 31 42.82 2.39 0.81
N GLY A 32 41.60 2.71 0.38
CA GLY A 32 40.59 3.33 1.24
C GLY A 32 39.38 2.42 1.40
N ILE A 33 38.99 2.17 2.65
CA ILE A 33 37.76 1.48 3.02
C ILE A 33 36.76 2.53 3.45
N PHE A 34 35.61 2.58 2.79
CA PHE A 34 34.54 3.52 3.14
C PHE A 34 33.19 2.83 3.04
N TRP A 35 32.27 3.30 3.87
CA TRP A 35 30.87 2.94 3.86
C TRP A 35 30.05 4.02 3.15
N VAL A 36 29.01 3.58 2.42
CA VAL A 36 28.14 4.48 1.67
C VAL A 36 26.70 3.98 1.68
N SER A 37 25.77 4.89 1.97
CA SER A 37 24.33 4.71 1.79
C SER A 37 23.88 5.52 0.58
N CYS A 38 23.25 4.84 -0.38
CA CYS A 38 22.89 5.44 -1.66
C CYS A 38 21.56 4.95 -2.20
N GLU A 39 20.98 5.72 -3.10
CA GLU A 39 19.79 5.36 -3.85
C GLU A 39 20.02 4.11 -4.73
N ALA A 40 18.96 3.35 -4.98
CA ALA A 40 19.01 2.18 -5.86
C ALA A 40 19.46 2.55 -7.29
N GLY A 41 20.32 1.71 -7.86
CA GLY A 41 20.91 1.94 -9.18
C GLY A 41 22.08 2.93 -9.20
N THR A 42 22.61 3.30 -8.04
CA THR A 42 23.89 4.01 -7.93
C THR A 42 25.05 3.08 -8.26
N TYR A 43 25.96 3.51 -9.13
CA TYR A 43 27.13 2.74 -9.52
C TYR A 43 28.33 3.08 -8.62
N ILE A 44 28.59 2.24 -7.62
CA ILE A 44 29.71 2.46 -6.68
C ILE A 44 31.07 2.49 -7.39
N ARG A 45 31.25 1.67 -8.44
CA ARG A 45 32.46 1.73 -9.28
C ARG A 45 32.69 3.12 -9.87
N THR A 46 31.63 3.77 -10.35
CA THR A 46 31.70 5.14 -10.89
C THR A 46 32.00 6.16 -9.79
N LEU A 47 31.45 5.95 -8.58
CA LEU A 47 31.77 6.78 -7.42
C LEU A 47 33.28 6.71 -7.09
N CYS A 48 33.88 5.52 -7.05
CA CYS A 48 35.34 5.38 -6.82
C CYS A 48 36.17 6.12 -7.88
N VAL A 49 35.78 6.04 -9.16
CA VAL A 49 36.45 6.79 -10.23
C VAL A 49 36.31 8.30 -10.01
N HIS A 50 35.13 8.78 -9.65
CA HIS A 50 34.90 10.21 -9.39
C HIS A 50 35.70 10.70 -8.19
N LEU A 51 35.79 9.92 -7.10
CA LEU A 51 36.63 10.25 -5.94
C LEU A 51 38.10 10.36 -6.35
N GLY A 52 38.60 9.42 -7.15
CA GLY A 52 39.97 9.49 -7.69
C GLY A 52 40.22 10.70 -8.59
N LEU A 53 39.24 11.10 -9.39
CA LEU A 53 39.32 12.32 -10.22
C LEU A 53 39.31 13.59 -9.36
N LEU A 54 38.52 13.63 -8.29
CA LEU A 54 38.46 14.75 -7.35
C LEU A 54 39.78 14.96 -6.60
N VAL A 55 40.48 13.88 -6.26
CA VAL A 55 41.78 13.92 -5.56
C VAL A 55 42.96 14.08 -6.55
N GLY A 56 42.74 13.86 -7.84
CA GLY A 56 43.73 14.08 -8.91
C GLY A 56 44.67 12.91 -9.17
N THR A 57 44.69 11.89 -8.32
CA THR A 57 45.55 10.69 -8.48
C THR A 57 44.90 9.61 -9.35
N GLY A 58 43.61 9.74 -9.67
CA GLY A 58 42.82 8.64 -10.20
C GLY A 58 42.44 7.63 -9.12
N GLY A 59 41.52 6.73 -9.46
CA GLY A 59 41.00 5.74 -8.51
C GLY A 59 40.09 4.75 -9.20
N HIS A 60 40.08 3.51 -8.70
CA HIS A 60 39.19 2.46 -9.16
C HIS A 60 38.70 1.64 -7.97
N MET A 61 37.62 0.91 -8.18
CA MET A 61 37.05 0.05 -7.14
C MET A 61 37.80 -1.27 -7.11
N GLN A 62 38.46 -1.56 -5.99
CA GLN A 62 39.17 -2.82 -5.74
C GLN A 62 38.17 -3.93 -5.38
N GLU A 63 37.41 -3.73 -4.30
CA GLU A 63 36.43 -4.68 -3.78
C GLU A 63 35.13 -3.98 -3.41
N LEU A 64 34.04 -4.73 -3.34
CA LEU A 64 32.73 -4.23 -2.96
C LEU A 64 31.94 -5.31 -2.21
N ARG A 65 31.53 -5.00 -0.99
CA ARG A 65 30.56 -5.80 -0.23
C ARG A 65 29.29 -4.99 -0.02
N ARG A 66 28.14 -5.56 -0.39
CA ARG A 66 26.84 -4.96 -0.10
C ARG A 66 26.35 -5.42 1.27
N VAL A 67 26.38 -4.52 2.25
CA VAL A 67 25.99 -4.80 3.65
C VAL A 67 24.49 -4.68 3.92
N ARG A 68 23.73 -4.01 3.03
CA ARG A 68 22.27 -3.83 3.17
C ARG A 68 21.58 -3.80 1.80
N SER A 69 20.37 -4.36 1.74
CA SER A 69 19.47 -4.28 0.60
C SER A 69 18.02 -4.13 1.08
N GLY A 70 17.47 -2.92 0.99
CA GLY A 70 16.11 -2.63 1.43
C GLY A 70 15.94 -2.88 2.94
N ALA A 71 15.02 -3.78 3.30
CA ALA A 71 14.75 -4.14 4.69
C ALA A 71 15.76 -5.14 5.30
N LEU A 72 16.55 -5.82 4.47
CA LEU A 72 17.51 -6.86 4.87
C LEU A 72 18.93 -6.28 4.98
N ASP A 73 19.63 -6.67 6.04
CA ASP A 73 21.03 -6.37 6.30
C ASP A 73 21.79 -7.68 6.60
N GLU A 74 23.11 -7.59 6.75
CA GLU A 74 23.96 -8.76 6.99
C GLU A 74 23.78 -9.41 8.37
N GLN A 75 23.15 -8.72 9.31
CA GLN A 75 22.88 -9.23 10.66
C GLN A 75 21.58 -10.04 10.71
N LYS A 76 20.64 -9.75 9.82
CA LYS A 76 19.32 -10.41 9.76
C LYS A 76 19.35 -11.66 8.89
N ASN A 77 19.73 -12.79 9.50
CA ASN A 77 19.58 -14.13 8.93
C ASN A 77 20.21 -14.27 7.52
N MET A 78 21.44 -13.78 7.37
CA MET A 78 22.24 -14.00 6.17
C MET A 78 22.73 -15.44 6.15
N VAL A 79 22.34 -16.18 5.11
CA VAL A 79 22.71 -17.59 4.88
C VAL A 79 23.67 -17.72 3.71
N THR A 80 24.47 -18.78 3.72
CA THR A 80 25.39 -19.13 2.64
C THR A 80 24.77 -20.14 1.68
N MET A 81 25.39 -20.32 0.51
CA MET A 81 24.96 -21.36 -0.44
C MET A 81 25.13 -22.78 0.11
N HIS A 82 26.08 -22.97 1.05
CA HIS A 82 26.27 -24.25 1.73
C HIS A 82 25.08 -24.55 2.65
N ASP A 83 24.62 -23.57 3.44
CA ASP A 83 23.46 -23.72 4.31
C ASP A 83 22.18 -24.09 3.52
N VAL A 84 22.02 -23.52 2.32
CA VAL A 84 20.89 -23.84 1.43
C VAL A 84 20.95 -25.30 0.96
N LEU A 85 22.13 -25.77 0.56
CA LEU A 85 22.33 -27.16 0.11
C LEU A 85 22.08 -28.15 1.25
N ASP A 86 22.66 -27.87 2.42
CA ASP A 86 22.56 -28.73 3.59
C ASP A 86 21.11 -28.79 4.11
N ALA A 87 20.40 -27.66 4.12
CA ALA A 87 19.00 -27.61 4.53
C ALA A 87 18.11 -28.46 3.60
N GLN A 88 18.34 -28.42 2.28
CA GLN A 88 17.60 -29.25 1.33
C GLN A 88 17.93 -30.74 1.53
N HIS A 89 19.20 -31.09 1.65
CA HIS A 89 19.61 -32.49 1.84
C HIS A 89 19.08 -33.08 3.15
N HIS A 90 19.07 -32.28 4.23
CA HIS A 90 18.52 -32.68 5.52
C HIS A 90 17.02 -32.96 5.44
N TYR A 91 16.26 -32.10 4.76
CA TYR A 91 14.83 -32.32 4.52
C TYR A 91 14.58 -33.60 3.71
N ASP A 92 15.36 -33.85 2.65
CA ASP A 92 15.17 -35.03 1.82
C ASP A 92 15.47 -36.33 2.57
N SER A 93 16.46 -36.31 3.48
CA SER A 93 16.90 -37.48 4.25
C SER A 93 16.03 -37.80 5.45
N THR A 94 15.62 -36.77 6.20
CA THR A 94 14.96 -36.92 7.52
C THR A 94 13.51 -36.48 7.54
N LYS A 95 13.05 -35.77 6.50
CA LYS A 95 11.75 -35.08 6.42
C LYS A 95 11.55 -34.00 7.50
N ASP A 96 12.61 -33.57 8.18
CA ASP A 96 12.54 -32.41 9.07
C ASP A 96 12.63 -31.09 8.27
N GLU A 97 11.63 -30.23 8.47
CA GLU A 97 11.52 -28.92 7.81
C GLU A 97 12.20 -27.78 8.60
N SER A 98 12.63 -28.04 9.84
CA SER A 98 13.11 -27.00 10.76
C SER A 98 14.25 -26.16 10.16
N TYR A 99 15.24 -26.81 9.55
CA TYR A 99 16.38 -26.13 8.95
C TYR A 99 15.97 -25.33 7.70
N LEU A 100 15.14 -25.93 6.83
CA LEU A 100 14.68 -25.29 5.60
C LEU A 100 13.84 -24.03 5.89
N ARG A 101 12.98 -24.08 6.91
CA ARG A 101 12.17 -22.94 7.37
C ARG A 101 12.99 -21.81 8.01
N LYS A 102 14.20 -22.10 8.47
CA LYS A 102 15.15 -21.07 8.94
C LYS A 102 15.85 -20.38 7.77
N VAL A 103 16.20 -21.13 6.73
CA VAL A 103 16.86 -20.60 5.52
C VAL A 103 15.88 -19.76 4.69
N VAL A 104 14.65 -20.22 4.51
CA VAL A 104 13.63 -19.53 3.71
C VAL A 104 12.74 -18.67 4.60
N MET A 105 12.99 -17.36 4.59
CA MET A 105 12.16 -16.40 5.32
C MET A 105 10.85 -16.08 4.59
N PRO A 106 9.77 -15.76 5.33
CA PRO A 106 8.53 -15.30 4.74
C PRO A 106 8.71 -13.93 4.06
N LEU A 107 7.98 -13.69 2.97
CA LEU A 107 8.10 -12.47 2.16
C LEU A 107 7.71 -11.20 2.94
N GLU A 108 6.89 -11.34 3.98
CA GLU A 108 6.42 -10.29 4.87
C GLU A 108 7.59 -9.51 5.50
N VAL A 109 8.75 -10.16 5.69
CA VAL A 109 9.97 -9.52 6.22
C VAL A 109 10.41 -8.35 5.33
N LEU A 110 10.17 -8.41 4.03
CA LEU A 110 10.52 -7.33 3.09
C LEU A 110 9.60 -6.11 3.21
N LEU A 111 8.44 -6.27 3.84
CA LEU A 111 7.37 -5.26 3.89
C LEU A 111 7.29 -4.55 5.26
N LEU A 112 8.20 -4.86 6.19
CA LEU A 112 8.20 -4.31 7.55
C LEU A 112 8.29 -2.77 7.62
N ASN A 113 8.89 -2.14 6.61
CA ASN A 113 9.03 -0.68 6.56
C ASN A 113 7.75 0.04 6.06
N TYR A 114 6.77 -0.69 5.55
CA TYR A 114 5.54 -0.09 4.99
C TYR A 114 4.50 0.15 6.09
N LYS A 115 3.72 1.23 5.95
CA LYS A 115 2.57 1.48 6.82
C LYS A 115 1.49 0.43 6.54
N ARG A 116 0.85 -0.06 7.60
CA ARG A 116 -0.01 -1.25 7.55
C ARG A 116 -1.49 -0.88 7.52
N LEU A 117 -2.26 -1.55 6.67
CA LEU A 117 -3.71 -1.54 6.64
C LEU A 117 -4.21 -2.97 6.88
N VAL A 118 -4.89 -3.20 8.00
CA VAL A 118 -5.49 -4.50 8.32
C VAL A 118 -6.86 -4.58 7.67
N VAL A 119 -7.07 -5.60 6.86
CA VAL A 119 -8.27 -5.80 6.06
C VAL A 119 -9.15 -6.89 6.69
N LYS A 120 -10.47 -6.73 6.60
CA LYS A 120 -11.43 -7.78 6.97
C LYS A 120 -11.33 -8.98 6.04
N ASP A 121 -11.42 -10.19 6.59
CA ASP A 121 -11.37 -11.45 5.84
C ASP A 121 -12.36 -11.51 4.66
N SER A 122 -13.52 -10.86 4.77
CA SER A 122 -14.52 -10.79 3.69
C SER A 122 -14.08 -9.99 2.46
N ALA A 123 -13.12 -9.08 2.62
CA ALA A 123 -12.61 -8.21 1.56
C ALA A 123 -11.29 -8.72 0.95
N VAL A 124 -10.59 -9.66 1.61
CA VAL A 124 -9.27 -10.16 1.19
C VAL A 124 -9.31 -10.69 -0.24
N ASN A 125 -10.22 -11.62 -0.55
CA ASN A 125 -10.24 -12.24 -1.88
C ASN A 125 -10.58 -11.20 -2.97
N ALA A 126 -11.43 -10.20 -2.69
CA ALA A 126 -11.70 -9.13 -3.65
C ALA A 126 -10.42 -8.37 -4.03
N ILE A 127 -9.55 -8.09 -3.06
CA ILE A 127 -8.25 -7.45 -3.28
C ILE A 127 -7.32 -8.36 -4.10
N CYS A 128 -7.32 -9.68 -3.85
CA CYS A 128 -6.57 -10.64 -4.66
C CYS A 128 -7.00 -10.64 -6.15
N TYR A 129 -8.27 -10.30 -6.42
CA TYR A 129 -8.79 -10.11 -7.78
C TYR A 129 -8.53 -8.72 -8.37
N GLY A 130 -7.88 -7.81 -7.64
CA GLY A 130 -7.58 -6.46 -8.11
C GLY A 130 -8.61 -5.41 -7.73
N ALA A 131 -9.56 -5.71 -6.83
CA ALA A 131 -10.50 -4.71 -6.34
C ALA A 131 -9.82 -3.72 -5.38
N LYS A 132 -10.21 -2.45 -5.46
CA LYS A 132 -9.76 -1.38 -4.56
C LYS A 132 -10.20 -1.68 -3.12
N LEU A 133 -9.40 -1.26 -2.14
CA LEU A 133 -9.79 -1.35 -0.73
C LEU A 133 -10.74 -0.20 -0.40
N MET A 134 -11.97 -0.54 0.01
CA MET A 134 -12.98 0.42 0.43
C MET A 134 -13.09 0.47 1.95
N ILE A 135 -13.58 1.59 2.51
CA ILE A 135 -13.78 1.79 3.96
C ILE A 135 -14.47 0.60 4.66
N PRO A 136 -15.55 -0.01 4.12
CA PRO A 136 -16.20 -1.15 4.79
C PRO A 136 -15.30 -2.37 4.99
N GLY A 137 -14.27 -2.52 4.16
CA GLY A 137 -13.28 -3.60 4.23
C GLY A 137 -12.09 -3.30 5.13
N LEU A 138 -11.90 -2.05 5.57
CA LEU A 138 -10.86 -1.66 6.51
C LEU A 138 -11.24 -2.11 7.92
N LEU A 139 -10.27 -2.70 8.64
CA LEU A 139 -10.44 -3.13 10.03
C LEU A 139 -9.58 -2.28 10.97
N ARG A 140 -8.30 -2.09 10.64
CA ARG A 140 -7.36 -1.24 11.38
C ARG A 140 -6.41 -0.57 10.40
N TYR A 141 -5.85 0.57 10.80
CA TYR A 141 -4.88 1.33 10.01
C TYR A 141 -3.74 1.78 10.91
N ALA A 142 -2.57 1.99 10.32
CA ALA A 142 -1.42 2.58 11.01
C ALA A 142 -1.58 4.11 11.10
N ASP A 143 -0.85 4.70 12.04
CA ASP A 143 -0.82 6.15 12.22
C ASP A 143 -0.03 6.85 11.11
N ASN A 144 -0.30 8.15 10.96
CA ASN A 144 0.42 9.05 10.06
C ASN A 144 0.47 8.58 8.60
N ILE A 145 -0.59 7.94 8.09
CA ILE A 145 -0.71 7.62 6.66
C ILE A 145 -1.12 8.90 5.92
N GLU A 146 -0.32 9.27 4.92
CA GLU A 146 -0.59 10.39 4.02
C GLU A 146 -1.14 9.90 2.67
N VAL A 147 -1.79 10.81 1.95
CA VAL A 147 -2.27 10.50 0.60
C VAL A 147 -1.07 10.24 -0.33
N ASN A 148 -1.17 9.19 -1.15
CA ASN A 148 -0.14 8.66 -2.04
C ASN A 148 1.00 7.89 -1.36
N ASP A 149 0.95 7.66 -0.05
CA ASP A 149 1.92 6.77 0.60
C ASP A 149 1.79 5.33 0.11
N GLU A 150 2.92 4.64 0.04
CA GLU A 150 2.94 3.20 -0.20
C GLU A 150 2.61 2.45 1.09
N VAL A 151 1.54 1.65 1.04
CA VAL A 151 1.00 0.92 2.18
C VAL A 151 0.90 -0.56 1.89
N VAL A 152 1.06 -1.39 2.91
CA VAL A 152 0.83 -2.84 2.84
C VAL A 152 -0.54 -3.17 3.42
N MET A 153 -1.35 -3.86 2.62
CA MET A 153 -2.60 -4.45 3.06
C MET A 153 -2.32 -5.85 3.60
N MET A 154 -2.75 -6.12 4.82
CA MET A 154 -2.48 -7.38 5.52
C MET A 154 -3.76 -8.00 6.10
N THR A 155 -3.76 -9.31 6.27
CA THR A 155 -4.83 -10.02 6.99
C THR A 155 -4.66 -9.83 8.50
N THR A 156 -5.66 -10.25 9.27
CA THR A 156 -5.58 -10.30 10.74
C THR A 156 -4.50 -11.26 11.26
N LYS A 157 -4.07 -12.22 10.43
CA LYS A 157 -3.04 -13.21 10.76
C LYS A 157 -1.61 -12.73 10.51
N GLY A 158 -1.44 -11.58 9.84
CA GLY A 158 -0.10 -11.09 9.49
C GLY A 158 0.29 -11.29 8.02
N GLU A 159 -0.53 -11.95 7.21
CA GLU A 159 -0.20 -12.30 5.82
C GLU A 159 -0.29 -11.05 4.92
N ALA A 160 0.68 -10.85 4.04
CA ALA A 160 0.65 -9.73 3.10
C ALA A 160 -0.28 -10.03 1.91
N ILE A 161 -1.35 -9.24 1.78
CA ILE A 161 -2.33 -9.38 0.70
C ILE A 161 -1.80 -8.70 -0.57
N ALA A 162 -1.49 -7.41 -0.44
CA ALA A 162 -1.10 -6.56 -1.55
C ALA A 162 -0.40 -5.29 -1.07
N VAL A 163 0.41 -4.69 -1.93
CA VAL A 163 0.92 -3.33 -1.78
C VAL A 163 0.01 -2.38 -2.56
N GLY A 164 -0.33 -1.26 -1.93
CA GLY A 164 -1.20 -0.24 -2.47
C GLY A 164 -0.68 1.17 -2.26
N ILE A 165 -1.38 2.11 -2.88
CA ILE A 165 -1.17 3.55 -2.74
C ILE A 165 -2.37 4.09 -1.96
N ALA A 166 -2.12 4.67 -0.80
CA ALA A 166 -3.16 5.26 0.03
C ALA A 166 -3.87 6.41 -0.71
N GLN A 167 -5.20 6.43 -0.65
CA GLN A 167 -6.05 7.48 -1.24
C GLN A 167 -6.66 8.39 -0.18
N MET A 168 -6.49 8.05 1.10
CA MET A 168 -7.00 8.78 2.25
C MET A 168 -5.90 8.93 3.30
N THR A 169 -5.96 9.99 4.10
CA THR A 169 -5.11 10.14 5.29
C THR A 169 -5.69 9.37 6.48
N THR A 170 -4.89 9.14 7.52
CA THR A 170 -5.36 8.52 8.77
C THR A 170 -6.56 9.23 9.38
N SER A 171 -6.59 10.57 9.36
CA SER A 171 -7.72 11.36 9.89
C SER A 171 -9.01 11.14 9.11
N VAL A 172 -8.92 11.10 7.77
CA VAL A 172 -10.05 10.86 6.89
C VAL A 172 -10.58 9.43 7.04
N MET A 173 -9.68 8.44 7.19
CA MET A 173 -10.06 7.05 7.46
C MET A 173 -10.85 6.89 8.77
N ALA A 174 -10.64 7.77 9.75
CA ALA A 174 -11.35 7.75 11.03
C ALA A 174 -12.75 8.36 10.96
N THR A 175 -12.96 9.37 10.11
CA THR A 175 -14.22 10.14 10.06
C THR A 175 -15.15 9.73 8.92
N CYS A 176 -14.66 9.16 7.83
CA CYS A 176 -15.47 8.87 6.65
C CYS A 176 -16.24 7.54 6.76
N ASP A 177 -17.53 7.58 6.44
CA ASP A 177 -18.39 6.38 6.35
C ASP A 177 -18.23 5.62 5.02
N HIS A 178 -17.74 6.30 3.97
CA HIS A 178 -17.63 5.76 2.63
C HIS A 178 -16.40 6.30 1.87
N GLY A 179 -15.85 5.47 0.98
CA GLY A 179 -14.81 5.85 0.04
C GLY A 179 -13.73 4.79 -0.18
N GLU A 180 -12.78 5.10 -1.06
CA GLU A 180 -11.62 4.27 -1.40
C GLU A 180 -10.47 4.61 -0.46
N VAL A 181 -9.98 3.61 0.27
CA VAL A 181 -8.87 3.74 1.23
C VAL A 181 -7.54 3.62 0.52
N ALA A 182 -7.40 2.62 -0.37
CA ALA A 182 -6.17 2.35 -1.08
C ALA A 182 -6.43 1.73 -2.46
N LYS A 183 -5.66 2.21 -3.44
CA LYS A 183 -5.60 1.65 -4.78
C LYS A 183 -4.51 0.59 -4.84
N ILE A 184 -4.76 -0.55 -5.48
CA ILE A 184 -3.76 -1.61 -5.63
C ILE A 184 -2.62 -1.16 -6.56
N LYS A 185 -1.38 -1.39 -6.10
CA LYS A 185 -0.17 -1.28 -6.90
C LYS A 185 0.32 -2.66 -7.33
N ARG A 186 0.34 -3.63 -6.39
CA ARG A 186 0.77 -5.02 -6.64
C ARG A 186 0.06 -5.99 -5.71
N VAL A 187 -0.58 -7.00 -6.28
CA VAL A 187 -1.13 -8.15 -5.51
C VAL A 187 -0.02 -9.16 -5.24
N ILE A 188 0.01 -9.69 -4.02
CA ILE A 188 0.99 -10.69 -3.56
C ILE A 188 0.30 -12.02 -3.29
N MET A 189 -0.78 -11.99 -2.49
CA MET A 189 -1.53 -13.18 -2.11
C MET A 189 -2.24 -13.81 -3.32
N GLU A 190 -2.28 -15.13 -3.33
CA GLU A 190 -2.96 -15.88 -4.39
C GLU A 190 -4.48 -15.65 -4.36
N ARG A 191 -5.11 -15.92 -5.50
CA ARG A 191 -6.57 -15.87 -5.61
C ARG A 191 -7.17 -17.08 -4.90
N ASP A 192 -8.32 -16.87 -4.27
CA ASP A 192 -9.08 -17.93 -3.60
C ASP A 192 -8.39 -18.58 -2.38
N THR A 193 -7.32 -17.99 -1.84
CA THR A 193 -6.81 -18.31 -0.48
C THR A 193 -7.86 -18.05 0.60
N TYR A 194 -8.71 -17.03 0.38
CA TYR A 194 -9.87 -16.72 1.22
C TYR A 194 -11.17 -16.90 0.41
N PRO A 195 -12.30 -17.29 1.04
CA PRO A 195 -13.55 -17.52 0.32
C PRO A 195 -14.11 -16.24 -0.28
N ARG A 196 -14.79 -16.37 -1.44
CA ARG A 196 -15.47 -15.25 -2.11
C ARG A 196 -16.68 -14.82 -1.28
N ARG A 197 -16.60 -13.65 -0.66
CA ARG A 197 -17.66 -13.10 0.21
C ARG A 197 -18.29 -11.80 -0.30
N TRP A 198 -17.91 -11.33 -1.49
CA TRP A 198 -18.54 -10.15 -2.08
C TRP A 198 -20.02 -10.43 -2.42
N GLY A 199 -20.89 -9.46 -2.13
CA GLY A 199 -22.32 -9.60 -2.40
C GLY A 199 -23.12 -10.46 -1.40
N LEU A 200 -22.52 -10.84 -0.27
CA LEU A 200 -23.18 -11.46 0.89
C LEU A 200 -23.45 -10.47 2.04
N GLY A 201 -23.09 -9.18 1.88
CA GLY A 201 -23.37 -8.16 2.90
C GLY A 201 -24.88 -7.92 3.09
N PRO A 202 -25.33 -7.40 4.26
CA PRO A 202 -26.75 -7.21 4.58
C PRO A 202 -27.51 -6.40 3.52
N MET A 203 -26.88 -5.35 2.98
CA MET A 203 -27.45 -4.52 1.91
C MET A 203 -27.51 -5.23 0.57
N ALA A 204 -26.50 -6.03 0.24
CA ALA A 204 -26.46 -6.79 -1.01
C ALA A 204 -27.48 -7.93 -1.00
N GLN A 205 -27.68 -8.58 0.15
CA GLN A 205 -28.73 -9.58 0.34
C GLN A 205 -30.12 -8.94 0.27
N LYS A 206 -30.36 -7.81 0.96
CA LYS A 206 -31.62 -7.05 0.85
C LYS A 206 -31.90 -6.61 -0.59
N LYS A 207 -30.88 -6.17 -1.32
CA LYS A 207 -31.03 -5.83 -2.74
C LYS A 207 -31.43 -7.06 -3.57
N LYS A 208 -30.76 -8.20 -3.37
CA LYS A 208 -31.09 -9.47 -4.07
C LYS A 208 -32.48 -9.99 -3.70
N SER A 209 -32.91 -9.87 -2.45
CA SER A 209 -34.26 -10.28 -2.03
C SER A 209 -35.32 -9.37 -2.65
N LEU A 210 -35.12 -8.06 -2.65
CA LEU A 210 -36.05 -7.11 -3.28
C LEU A 210 -36.14 -7.26 -4.81
N VAL A 211 -35.05 -7.64 -5.47
CA VAL A 211 -35.07 -8.02 -6.91
C VAL A 211 -35.87 -9.31 -7.11
N LYS A 212 -35.70 -10.31 -6.22
CA LYS A 212 -36.47 -11.57 -6.28
C LYS A 212 -37.97 -11.35 -5.99
N GLU A 213 -38.30 -10.40 -5.13
CA GLU A 213 -39.67 -9.98 -4.81
C GLU A 213 -40.29 -9.05 -5.88
N GLY A 214 -39.56 -8.70 -6.94
CA GLY A 214 -40.05 -7.84 -8.02
C GLY A 214 -40.21 -6.36 -7.64
N LYS A 215 -39.75 -5.96 -6.45
CA LYS A 215 -39.78 -4.58 -5.96
C LYS A 215 -38.65 -3.73 -6.54
N LEU A 216 -37.64 -4.35 -7.14
CA LEU A 216 -36.60 -3.72 -7.97
C LEU A 216 -36.51 -4.39 -9.34
N ASP A 217 -36.05 -3.65 -10.35
CA ASP A 217 -35.81 -4.17 -11.70
C ASP A 217 -34.67 -5.23 -11.73
N LYS A 218 -34.55 -6.00 -12.82
CA LYS A 218 -33.49 -7.00 -13.08
C LYS A 218 -32.08 -6.44 -12.93
N HIS A 219 -31.90 -5.14 -13.16
CA HIS A 219 -30.62 -4.44 -12.99
C HIS A 219 -30.46 -3.78 -11.60
N GLY A 220 -31.44 -3.95 -10.71
CA GLY A 220 -31.43 -3.41 -9.36
C GLY A 220 -31.59 -1.89 -9.30
N LYS A 221 -32.37 -1.32 -10.22
CA LYS A 221 -32.84 0.08 -10.20
C LYS A 221 -34.20 0.16 -9.47
N PRO A 222 -34.51 1.30 -8.83
CA PRO A 222 -35.82 1.50 -8.21
C PRO A 222 -36.96 1.45 -9.24
N ASN A 223 -38.09 0.88 -8.84
CA ASN A 223 -39.35 0.91 -9.56
C ASN A 223 -40.46 1.42 -8.62
N ASP A 224 -41.68 1.63 -9.09
CA ASP A 224 -42.78 2.19 -8.27
C ASP A 224 -43.10 1.38 -7.00
N ALA A 225 -42.75 0.08 -6.99
CA ALA A 225 -42.91 -0.83 -5.86
C ALA A 225 -41.72 -0.84 -4.86
N THR A 226 -40.73 0.05 -5.01
CA THR A 226 -39.59 0.11 -4.09
C THR A 226 -39.99 0.66 -2.71
N PRO A 227 -39.61 -0.01 -1.61
CA PRO A 227 -39.82 0.52 -0.26
C PRO A 227 -39.09 1.84 -0.04
N LYS A 228 -39.76 2.83 0.57
CA LYS A 228 -39.18 4.15 0.92
C LYS A 228 -37.94 4.03 1.83
N ASP A 229 -37.90 3.03 2.71
CA ASP A 229 -36.73 2.76 3.56
C ASP A 229 -35.48 2.41 2.74
N TYR A 230 -35.63 1.65 1.64
CA TYR A 230 -34.51 1.30 0.78
C TYR A 230 -34.01 2.51 -0.01
N LEU A 231 -34.92 3.37 -0.47
CA LEU A 231 -34.60 4.64 -1.14
C LEU A 231 -33.83 5.60 -0.22
N ASN A 232 -34.27 5.75 1.03
CA ASN A 232 -33.60 6.58 2.03
C ASN A 232 -32.21 6.05 2.41
N THR A 233 -32.07 4.73 2.60
CA THR A 233 -30.78 4.14 2.98
C THR A 233 -29.74 4.20 1.84
N MET A 234 -30.21 4.34 0.59
CA MET A 234 -29.34 4.44 -0.58
C MET A 234 -29.17 5.88 -1.10
N GLY A 235 -29.85 6.85 -0.48
CA GLY A 235 -29.83 8.26 -0.88
C GLY A 235 -30.38 8.50 -2.29
N LEU A 236 -31.35 7.68 -2.73
CA LEU A 236 -31.88 7.68 -4.10
C LEU A 236 -33.36 8.12 -4.12
N ASP A 237 -33.74 8.93 -5.10
CA ASP A 237 -35.16 9.17 -5.40
C ASP A 237 -35.77 7.99 -6.18
N LYS A 238 -37.11 8.00 -6.37
CA LYS A 238 -37.83 6.98 -7.15
C LYS A 238 -37.32 6.83 -8.59
N SER A 239 -36.59 7.82 -9.11
CA SER A 239 -35.99 7.81 -10.45
C SER A 239 -34.54 7.31 -10.47
N GLY A 240 -33.95 6.99 -9.32
CA GLY A 240 -32.57 6.54 -9.18
C GLY A 240 -31.52 7.66 -9.22
N LYS A 241 -31.92 8.92 -8.99
CA LYS A 241 -30.99 10.05 -8.83
C LYS A 241 -30.63 10.24 -7.36
N SER A 242 -29.37 10.57 -7.10
CA SER A 242 -28.87 10.87 -5.75
C SER A 242 -29.50 12.15 -5.22
N VAL A 243 -30.17 12.07 -4.08
CA VAL A 243 -30.74 13.23 -3.37
C VAL A 243 -29.78 13.62 -2.25
N PRO A 244 -29.47 14.90 -2.03
CA PRO A 244 -28.70 15.34 -0.87
C PRO A 244 -29.41 14.93 0.41
N MET A 245 -28.71 14.21 1.29
CA MET A 245 -29.25 13.76 2.57
C MET A 245 -29.27 14.95 3.54
N GLU A 246 -30.45 15.49 3.85
CA GLU A 246 -30.62 16.43 4.96
C GLU A 246 -30.49 15.66 6.28
N THR A 247 -29.48 16.03 7.08
CA THR A 247 -29.28 15.49 8.43
C THR A 247 -30.38 15.98 9.36
N SER A 248 -31.24 15.06 9.80
CA SER A 248 -32.20 15.29 10.87
C SER A 248 -31.53 15.12 12.24
N GLY A 249 -31.48 16.22 13.00
CA GLY A 249 -31.28 16.17 14.46
C GLY A 249 -30.49 17.35 15.03
N GLY A 250 -31.20 18.28 15.66
CA GLY A 250 -30.62 19.26 16.58
C GLY A 250 -31.29 20.63 16.52
N ALA A 251 -32.21 20.89 17.43
CA ALA A 251 -32.79 22.21 17.64
C ALA A 251 -31.68 23.26 17.89
N ALA A 252 -31.65 24.31 17.08
CA ALA A 252 -30.92 25.54 17.34
C ALA A 252 -31.68 26.71 16.70
N GLU A 253 -31.87 27.76 17.48
CA GLU A 253 -32.71 28.94 17.24
C GLU A 253 -32.41 29.66 15.92
N GLU A 254 -33.47 30.09 15.24
CA GLU A 254 -33.38 31.04 14.12
C GLU A 254 -32.79 32.38 14.60
N SER A 255 -31.66 32.79 14.04
CA SER A 255 -31.10 34.13 14.22
C SER A 255 -31.71 35.12 13.20
N PRO A 256 -32.00 36.40 13.57
CA PRO A 256 -32.90 37.28 12.81
C PRO A 256 -32.33 37.88 11.51
N ALA A 257 -31.06 37.65 11.17
CA ALA A 257 -30.34 38.41 10.14
C ALA A 257 -30.64 38.00 8.68
N LYS A 258 -31.42 36.94 8.44
CA LYS A 258 -31.78 36.48 7.09
C LYS A 258 -33.14 36.99 6.58
N LYS A 259 -34.02 37.51 7.43
CA LYS A 259 -35.32 38.06 7.01
C LYS A 259 -35.18 39.45 6.35
N GLU A 260 -34.28 40.31 6.82
CA GLU A 260 -34.12 41.67 6.25
C GLU A 260 -33.52 41.71 4.84
N LYS A 261 -32.75 40.70 4.42
CA LYS A 261 -32.19 40.65 3.05
C LYS A 261 -33.18 40.15 1.99
N LYS A 262 -34.26 39.47 2.39
CA LYS A 262 -35.27 38.94 1.45
C LYS A 262 -36.34 40.00 1.13
N GLU A 263 -36.79 40.77 2.13
CA GLU A 263 -37.75 41.87 1.92
C GLU A 263 -37.20 43.05 1.11
N LYS A 264 -35.88 43.32 1.16
CA LYS A 264 -35.28 44.37 0.31
C LYS A 264 -35.12 43.97 -1.16
N LYS A 265 -35.21 42.68 -1.50
CA LYS A 265 -35.06 42.20 -2.88
C LYS A 265 -36.39 42.09 -3.63
N GLU A 266 -37.50 41.88 -2.92
CA GLU A 266 -38.86 41.85 -3.51
C GLU A 266 -39.48 43.25 -3.72
N LYS A 267 -38.88 44.33 -3.21
CA LYS A 267 -39.35 45.71 -3.45
C LYS A 267 -38.67 46.41 -4.64
N LYS A 268 -37.92 45.70 -5.48
CA LYS A 268 -37.15 46.30 -6.59
C LYS A 268 -37.24 45.58 -7.95
N GLU A 269 -38.22 44.70 -8.14
CA GLU A 269 -38.67 44.22 -9.46
C GLU A 269 -40.15 44.52 -9.66
#